data_AF-A0A1Y1ZJB9-F1
#
_entry.id   AF-A0A1Y1ZJB9-F1
#
_cell.length_a   1.000
_cell.length_b   1.000
_cell.length_c   1.000
_cell.angle_alpha   90.00
_cell.angle_beta   90.00
_cell.angle_gamma   90.00
#
_symmetry.space_group_name_H-M   'P 1'
#
loop_
_entity.id
_entity.type
_entity.pdbx_description
1 polymer ?
#
loop_
_entity_poly.entity_id
_entity_poly.type
_entity_poly.pdbx_seq_one_letter_code
_entity_poly.pdbx_strand_id
1 'polypeptide(L)'
;MATDPSDSAQVSELPSYEAIREAQQPVGQSDDAWRLQWTLLDPLTSAIPIMEDKIYDPNKPMVPYCVETTPSPKWSPISQSPLTEPKISSITVHVRQLDDWEENWLDIHQGHASPGPHFEGSGAFRFGELSDYNSDSDEEGPDNLLRCCGIDRLRKKKQSLLVKATGEFLTIHDFVSAVHP
;
A
#
# COMPACT_ATOMS: atom_id res chain seq x y z
N MET A 1 5.70 -42.76 40.69
CA MET A 1 6.12 -42.67 39.28
C MET A 1 4.89 -42.37 38.45
N ALA A 2 4.78 -41.12 37.97
CA ALA A 2 4.07 -40.70 36.77
C ALA A 2 4.24 -39.18 36.70
N THR A 3 5.24 -38.75 35.94
CA THR A 3 5.41 -37.35 35.53
C THR A 3 4.75 -37.21 34.17
N ASP A 4 3.69 -36.41 34.07
CA ASP A 4 3.20 -35.91 32.80
C ASP A 4 3.94 -34.60 32.47
N PRO A 5 4.57 -34.48 31.30
CA PRO A 5 4.88 -33.19 30.70
C PRO A 5 4.01 -33.02 29.45
N SER A 6 3.02 -32.14 29.52
CA SER A 6 2.43 -31.57 28.31
C SER A 6 2.25 -30.08 28.54
N ASP A 7 3.40 -29.40 28.61
CA ASP A 7 3.46 -27.98 28.34
C ASP A 7 3.69 -27.82 26.84
N SER A 8 2.61 -27.95 26.07
CA SER A 8 2.59 -27.57 24.67
C SER A 8 2.74 -26.05 24.63
N ALA A 9 3.99 -25.60 24.45
CA ALA A 9 4.31 -24.20 24.17
C ALA A 9 3.40 -23.72 23.04
N GLN A 10 2.47 -22.83 23.39
CA GLN A 10 1.68 -22.10 22.42
C GLN A 10 2.66 -21.27 21.60
N VAL A 11 2.92 -21.70 20.36
CA VAL A 11 3.62 -20.85 19.39
C VAL A 11 2.68 -19.67 19.17
N SER A 12 2.94 -18.53 19.81
CA SER A 12 2.14 -17.34 19.58
C SER A 12 2.35 -16.95 18.12
N GLU A 13 1.34 -17.15 17.28
CA GLU A 13 1.36 -16.65 15.91
C GLU A 13 1.62 -15.13 15.96
N LEU A 14 2.55 -14.66 15.12
CA LEU A 14 2.83 -13.24 15.04
C LEU A 14 1.56 -12.49 14.59
N PRO A 15 1.26 -11.32 15.17
CA PRO A 15 0.11 -10.53 14.78
C PRO A 15 0.25 -10.01 13.33
N SER A 16 -0.86 -9.67 12.70
CA SER A 16 -0.82 -8.87 11.47
C SER A 16 -0.47 -7.42 11.78
N TYR A 17 -0.07 -6.67 10.76
CA TYR A 17 0.12 -5.22 10.86
C TYR A 17 -1.15 -4.52 11.36
N GLU A 18 -2.31 -4.91 10.85
CA GLU A 18 -3.60 -4.33 11.23
C GLU A 18 -3.94 -4.59 12.70
N ALA A 19 -3.69 -5.81 13.19
CA ALA A 19 -3.94 -6.15 14.59
C ALA A 19 -3.08 -5.30 15.55
N ILE A 20 -1.81 -5.04 15.21
CA ILE A 20 -0.96 -4.14 16.00
C ILE A 20 -1.52 -2.71 15.99
N ARG A 21 -1.98 -2.23 14.82
CA ARG A 21 -2.56 -0.89 14.70
C ARG A 21 -3.88 -0.73 15.46
N GLU A 22 -4.76 -1.73 15.41
CA GLU A 22 -6.01 -1.76 16.17
C GLU A 22 -5.74 -1.77 17.67
N ALA A 23 -4.71 -2.49 18.11
CA ALA A 23 -4.23 -2.47 19.48
C ALA A 23 -3.51 -1.16 19.87
N GLN A 24 -3.41 -0.18 18.96
CA GLN A 24 -2.73 1.10 19.14
C GLN A 24 -1.26 0.96 19.57
N GLN A 25 -0.63 -0.14 19.15
CA GLN A 25 0.77 -0.43 19.43
C GLN A 25 1.67 0.13 18.31
N PRO A 26 2.93 0.50 18.64
CA PRO A 26 3.85 1.00 17.64
C PRO A 26 4.27 -0.13 16.68
N VAL A 27 4.23 0.16 15.38
CA VAL A 27 4.82 -0.67 14.32
C VAL A 27 5.41 0.24 13.26
N GLY A 28 6.68 0.02 12.96
CA GLY A 28 7.42 0.78 11.95
C GLY A 28 8.13 -0.15 10.97
N GLN A 29 8.61 0.40 9.86
CA GLN A 29 9.54 -0.31 8.99
C GLN A 29 10.81 -0.66 9.77
N SER A 30 11.37 -1.84 9.49
CA SER A 30 12.66 -2.24 10.05
C SER A 30 13.80 -1.37 9.50
N ASP A 31 14.93 -1.34 10.20
CA ASP A 31 16.11 -0.59 9.74
C ASP A 31 16.60 -1.08 8.35
N ASP A 32 16.42 -2.37 8.03
CA ASP A 32 16.75 -2.89 6.70
C ASP A 32 15.72 -2.50 5.63
N ALA A 33 14.43 -2.45 5.99
CA ALA A 33 13.38 -2.03 5.06
C ALA A 33 13.54 -0.55 4.68
N TRP A 34 13.96 0.30 5.62
CA TRP A 34 14.27 1.71 5.38
C TRP A 34 15.39 1.94 4.36
N ARG A 35 16.23 0.94 4.09
CA ARG A 35 17.35 1.05 3.15
C ARG A 35 16.92 0.85 1.69
N LEU A 36 15.71 0.35 1.45
CA LEU A 36 15.19 0.19 0.10
C LEU A 36 14.85 1.56 -0.48
N GLN A 37 15.41 1.88 -1.65
CA GLN A 37 14.95 2.98 -2.46
C GLN A 37 14.29 2.40 -3.71
N TRP A 38 13.14 2.96 -4.09
CA TRP A 38 12.39 2.49 -5.26
C TRP A 38 12.29 3.55 -6.34
N THR A 39 12.70 3.17 -7.56
CA THR A 39 12.35 3.88 -8.78
C THR A 39 11.23 3.12 -9.48
N LEU A 40 10.14 3.80 -9.81
CA LEU A 40 8.94 3.19 -10.42
C LEU A 40 9.12 2.82 -11.91
N LEU A 41 10.32 2.96 -12.47
CA LEU A 41 10.51 3.00 -13.93
C LEU A 41 11.36 1.86 -14.50
N ASP A 42 11.81 0.91 -13.69
CA ASP A 42 12.77 -0.11 -14.11
C ASP A 42 12.32 -1.55 -13.76
N PRO A 43 12.90 -2.60 -14.37
CA PRO A 43 12.73 -3.99 -13.91
C PRO A 43 13.21 -4.19 -12.47
N LEU A 44 12.66 -5.16 -11.72
CA LEU A 44 12.98 -5.41 -10.30
C LEU A 44 14.49 -5.49 -10.00
N THR A 45 15.24 -6.06 -10.95
CA THR A 45 16.69 -6.27 -10.86
C THR A 45 17.51 -4.98 -10.96
N SER A 46 16.90 -3.89 -11.43
CA SER A 46 17.49 -2.54 -11.50
C SER A 46 16.68 -1.46 -10.77
N ALA A 47 15.43 -1.72 -10.39
CA ALA A 47 14.49 -0.74 -9.80
C ALA A 47 14.68 -0.50 -8.31
N ILE A 48 15.37 -1.41 -7.64
CA ILE A 48 15.52 -1.38 -6.19
C ILE A 48 17.01 -1.30 -5.81
N PRO A 49 17.58 -0.08 -5.78
CA PRO A 49 18.82 0.16 -5.07
C PRO A 49 18.63 0.06 -3.54
N ILE A 50 19.66 -0.42 -2.86
CA ILE A 50 19.76 -0.51 -1.42
C ILE A 50 20.82 0.48 -0.94
N MET A 51 20.44 1.31 0.02
CA MET A 51 21.36 2.21 0.74
C MET A 51 22.25 1.43 1.72
N GLU A 52 23.47 1.91 1.94
CA GLU A 52 24.36 1.30 2.93
C GLU A 52 23.78 1.42 4.36
N ASP A 53 23.19 2.57 4.67
CA ASP A 53 22.54 2.91 5.94
C ASP A 53 21.11 3.41 5.69
N LYS A 54 20.27 3.49 6.73
CA LYS A 54 18.91 4.05 6.64
C LYS A 54 18.89 5.55 6.34
N ILE A 55 20.01 6.24 6.58
CA ILE A 55 20.18 7.64 6.22
C ILE A 55 20.85 7.72 4.85
N TYR A 56 20.19 8.40 3.91
CA TYR A 56 20.73 8.64 2.58
C TYR A 56 22.01 9.48 2.65
N ASP A 57 23.09 8.95 2.07
CA ASP A 57 24.34 9.68 1.84
C ASP A 57 24.63 9.68 0.33
N PRO A 58 24.62 10.85 -0.34
CA PRO A 58 24.86 10.95 -1.78
C PRO A 58 26.27 10.52 -2.20
N ASN A 59 27.22 10.42 -1.26
CA ASN A 59 28.60 10.02 -1.55
C ASN A 59 28.81 8.50 -1.46
N LYS A 60 27.82 7.76 -0.96
CA LYS A 60 27.89 6.31 -0.82
C LYS A 60 27.12 5.64 -1.97
N PRO A 61 27.78 4.76 -2.75
CA PRO A 61 27.09 4.07 -3.82
C PRO A 61 26.05 3.11 -3.25
N MET A 62 24.90 3.05 -3.90
CA MET A 62 23.88 2.05 -3.59
C MET A 62 24.23 0.70 -4.22
N VAL A 63 23.74 -0.37 -3.62
CA VAL A 63 23.92 -1.74 -4.12
C VAL A 63 22.61 -2.30 -4.65
N PRO A 64 22.63 -3.16 -5.67
CA PRO A 64 21.40 -3.74 -6.22
C PRO A 64 20.73 -4.69 -5.23
N TYR A 65 19.39 -4.66 -5.17
CA TYR A 65 18.60 -5.61 -4.39
C TYR A 65 18.68 -7.05 -4.91
N CYS A 66 18.75 -7.19 -6.23
CA CYS A 66 18.89 -8.48 -6.90
C CYS A 66 19.94 -8.37 -8.00
N VAL A 67 20.84 -9.35 -8.06
CA VAL A 67 21.77 -9.52 -9.19
C VAL A 67 21.32 -10.74 -9.98
N GLU A 68 21.00 -10.56 -11.25
CA GLU A 68 20.70 -11.68 -12.15
C GLU A 68 21.97 -12.50 -12.36
N THR A 69 21.95 -13.75 -11.88
CA THR A 69 23.03 -14.70 -12.07
C THR A 69 22.48 -16.02 -12.62
N THR A 70 23.27 -16.75 -13.41
CA THR A 70 22.91 -18.09 -13.89
C THR A 70 23.42 -19.14 -12.88
N PRO A 71 22.62 -20.13 -12.41
CA PRO A 71 21.28 -20.51 -12.87
C PRO A 71 20.11 -19.80 -12.16
N SER A 72 20.36 -19.04 -11.11
CA SER A 72 19.31 -18.39 -10.30
C SER A 72 19.72 -16.98 -9.86
N PRO A 73 18.77 -16.05 -9.71
CA PRO A 73 19.06 -14.71 -9.20
C PRO A 73 19.66 -14.78 -7.78
N LYS A 74 20.60 -13.87 -7.51
CA LYS A 74 21.19 -13.69 -6.18
C LYS A 74 20.56 -12.48 -5.51
N TRP A 75 19.75 -12.72 -4.49
CA TRP A 75 19.12 -11.69 -3.67
C TRP A 75 20.08 -11.13 -2.63
N SER A 76 19.91 -9.85 -2.29
CA SER A 76 20.60 -9.23 -1.16
C SER A 76 20.24 -9.90 0.17
N PRO A 77 21.16 -9.98 1.15
CA PRO A 77 20.86 -10.54 2.47
C PRO A 77 19.64 -9.91 3.15
N ILE A 78 19.39 -8.61 2.93
CA ILE A 78 18.24 -7.92 3.52
C ILE A 78 16.90 -8.45 3.00
N SER A 79 16.87 -9.18 1.89
CA SER A 79 15.65 -9.80 1.37
C SER A 79 14.99 -10.72 2.41
N GLN A 80 15.78 -11.33 3.30
CA GLN A 80 15.30 -12.21 4.37
C GLN A 80 15.07 -11.48 5.70
N SER A 81 15.38 -10.18 5.78
CA SER A 81 15.14 -9.37 6.97
C SER A 81 13.64 -9.08 7.14
N PRO A 82 13.17 -8.86 8.39
CA PRO A 82 11.77 -8.53 8.63
C PRO A 82 11.39 -7.21 7.96
N LEU A 83 10.17 -7.11 7.45
CA LEU A 83 9.66 -5.86 6.87
C LEU A 83 9.48 -4.77 7.95
N THR A 84 9.01 -5.17 9.14
CA THR A 84 8.63 -4.27 10.22
C THR A 84 9.27 -4.65 11.55
N GLU A 85 9.32 -3.68 12.46
CA GLU A 85 9.56 -3.91 13.87
C GLU A 85 8.36 -3.38 14.70
N PRO A 86 7.69 -4.23 15.51
CA PRO A 86 7.94 -5.67 15.66
C PRO A 86 7.56 -6.47 14.40
N LYS A 87 8.04 -7.73 14.34
CA LYS A 87 7.75 -8.67 13.26
C LYS A 87 6.25 -8.99 13.17
N ILE A 88 5.74 -9.13 11.95
CA ILE A 88 4.33 -9.41 11.64
C ILE A 88 4.18 -10.64 10.76
N SER A 89 2.99 -11.24 10.74
CA SER A 89 2.66 -12.37 9.86
C SER A 89 2.04 -11.95 8.52
N SER A 90 1.41 -10.78 8.45
CA SER A 90 0.80 -10.25 7.22
C SER A 90 0.58 -8.74 7.27
N ILE A 91 0.40 -8.14 6.09
CA ILE A 91 -0.01 -6.73 5.92
C ILE A 91 -0.96 -6.59 4.74
N THR A 92 -1.94 -5.71 4.87
CA THR A 92 -2.82 -5.28 3.78
C THR A 92 -2.26 -3.97 3.20
N VAL A 93 -1.81 -4.04 1.95
CA VAL A 93 -1.27 -2.90 1.23
C VAL A 93 -2.38 -2.18 0.50
N HIS A 94 -2.39 -0.86 0.63
CA HIS A 94 -3.33 0.03 -0.04
C HIS A 94 -2.57 1.03 -0.93
N VAL A 95 -3.17 1.43 -2.05
CA VAL A 95 -2.64 2.52 -2.87
C VAL A 95 -3.38 3.79 -2.48
N ARG A 96 -2.72 4.66 -1.73
CA ARG A 96 -3.30 5.90 -1.21
C ARG A 96 -3.97 6.74 -2.30
N GLN A 97 -3.38 6.82 -3.49
CA GLN A 97 -3.95 7.58 -4.61
C GLN A 97 -5.29 7.02 -5.08
N LEU A 98 -5.52 5.72 -4.92
CA LEU A 98 -6.80 5.09 -5.24
C LEU A 98 -7.82 5.25 -4.11
N ASP A 99 -7.37 5.21 -2.85
CA ASP A 99 -8.24 5.44 -1.69
C ASP A 99 -8.73 6.90 -1.65
N ASP A 100 -7.82 7.85 -1.86
CA ASP A 100 -8.08 9.29 -1.85
C ASP A 100 -8.59 9.77 -3.23
N TRP A 101 -8.72 8.89 -4.24
CA TRP A 101 -9.01 9.29 -5.63
C TRP A 101 -10.27 10.13 -5.73
N GLU A 102 -11.31 9.70 -5.03
CA GLU A 102 -12.61 10.34 -5.10
C GLU A 102 -12.60 11.73 -4.47
N GLU A 103 -12.06 11.84 -3.26
CA GLU A 103 -11.95 13.11 -2.55
C GLU A 103 -11.10 14.10 -3.37
N ASN A 104 -9.96 13.65 -3.90
CA ASN A 104 -9.13 14.48 -4.78
C ASN A 104 -9.86 14.89 -6.06
N TRP A 105 -10.65 13.97 -6.65
CA TRP A 105 -11.44 14.30 -7.83
C TRP A 105 -12.47 15.38 -7.49
N LEU A 106 -13.15 15.30 -6.35
CA LEU A 106 -14.10 16.30 -5.91
C LEU A 106 -13.43 17.66 -5.64
N ASP A 107 -12.33 17.69 -4.90
CA ASP A 107 -11.60 18.92 -4.58
C ASP A 107 -11.17 19.67 -5.85
N ILE A 108 -10.67 18.95 -6.85
CA ILE A 108 -10.27 19.53 -8.15
C ILE A 108 -11.47 20.09 -8.91
N HIS A 109 -12.63 19.44 -8.79
CA HIS A 109 -13.83 19.77 -9.57
C HIS A 109 -14.90 20.55 -8.78
N GLN A 110 -14.61 20.96 -7.55
CA GLN A 110 -15.56 21.64 -6.66
C GLN A 110 -16.13 22.92 -7.29
N GLY A 111 -15.29 23.67 -8.02
CA GLY A 111 -15.71 24.88 -8.75
C GLY A 111 -16.73 24.62 -9.87
N HIS A 112 -16.94 23.36 -10.24
CA HIS A 112 -17.91 22.89 -11.23
C HIS A 112 -19.04 22.06 -10.61
N ALA A 113 -19.07 21.91 -9.27
CA ALA A 113 -20.02 21.07 -8.56
C ALA A 113 -21.41 21.71 -8.41
N SER A 114 -21.61 22.93 -8.90
CA SER A 114 -22.92 23.59 -8.92
C SER A 114 -23.53 23.58 -10.32
N PRO A 115 -24.76 23.06 -10.49
CA PRO A 115 -25.51 23.20 -11.73
C PRO A 115 -25.67 24.68 -12.11
N GLY A 116 -25.36 25.04 -13.35
CA GLY A 116 -25.44 26.41 -13.82
C GLY A 116 -25.58 26.53 -15.34
N PRO A 117 -26.12 27.64 -15.86
CA PRO A 117 -26.47 27.82 -17.27
C PRO A 117 -25.26 27.78 -18.22
N HIS A 118 -24.03 27.82 -17.70
CA HIS A 118 -22.80 27.73 -18.49
C HIS A 118 -22.43 26.30 -18.92
N PHE A 119 -23.13 25.29 -18.41
CA PHE A 119 -22.71 23.89 -18.53
C PHE A 119 -23.66 23.00 -19.35
N GLU A 120 -24.84 23.50 -19.71
CA GLU A 120 -25.85 22.77 -20.48
C GLU A 120 -25.40 22.50 -21.93
N GLY A 121 -25.55 21.25 -22.38
CA GLY A 121 -25.33 20.83 -23.78
C GLY A 121 -23.90 20.44 -24.16
N SER A 122 -22.92 20.62 -23.27
CA SER A 122 -21.50 20.31 -23.58
C SER A 122 -21.12 18.83 -23.47
N GLY A 123 -21.89 18.03 -22.71
CA GLY A 123 -21.53 16.65 -22.37
C GLY A 123 -20.31 16.49 -21.45
N ALA A 124 -19.65 17.60 -21.09
CA ALA A 124 -18.50 17.64 -20.19
C ALA A 124 -18.90 17.48 -18.71
N PHE A 125 -20.17 17.76 -18.40
CA PHE A 125 -20.75 17.69 -17.05
C PHE A 125 -21.95 16.75 -17.05
N ARG A 126 -22.04 15.92 -16.01
CA ARG A 126 -23.23 15.09 -15.76
C ARG A 126 -23.53 15.14 -14.28
N PHE A 127 -24.73 15.59 -13.95
CA PHE A 127 -25.28 15.53 -12.60
C PHE A 127 -26.30 14.40 -12.50
N GLY A 128 -26.47 13.84 -11.32
CA GLY A 128 -27.51 12.86 -11.05
C GLY A 128 -27.32 12.15 -9.72
N GLU A 129 -28.10 11.10 -9.53
CA GLU A 129 -28.05 10.27 -8.33
C GLU A 129 -26.77 9.43 -8.30
N LEU A 130 -26.08 9.43 -7.17
CA LEU A 130 -25.05 8.44 -6.87
C LEU A 130 -25.74 7.17 -6.39
N SER A 131 -25.55 6.06 -7.11
CA SER A 131 -26.15 4.77 -6.78
C SER A 131 -25.67 4.20 -5.44
N ASP A 132 -24.59 4.75 -4.90
CA ASP A 132 -23.98 4.42 -3.63
C ASP A 132 -23.89 5.62 -2.68
N TYR A 133 -24.78 6.60 -2.84
CA TYR A 133 -24.88 7.76 -1.95
C TYR A 133 -25.01 7.31 -0.49
N ASN A 134 -24.21 7.93 0.37
CA ASN A 134 -24.27 7.75 1.82
C ASN A 134 -24.21 9.11 2.49
N SER A 135 -25.30 9.51 3.15
CA SER A 135 -25.40 10.81 3.83
C SER A 135 -24.37 11.02 4.94
N ASP A 136 -23.75 9.94 5.45
CA ASP A 136 -22.72 10.04 6.49
C ASP A 136 -21.33 10.36 5.91
N SER A 137 -21.11 10.16 4.61
CA SER A 137 -19.82 10.36 3.93
C SER A 137 -19.87 11.31 2.74
N ASP A 138 -21.04 11.49 2.15
CA ASP A 138 -21.27 12.34 0.98
C ASP A 138 -21.95 13.64 1.42
N GLU A 139 -21.17 14.72 1.51
CA GLU A 139 -21.65 16.05 1.90
C GLU A 139 -22.41 16.77 0.76
N GLU A 140 -22.42 16.20 -0.44
CA GLU A 140 -23.16 16.71 -1.59
C GLU A 140 -24.68 16.51 -1.43
N GLY A 141 -25.45 17.45 -2.01
CA GLY A 141 -26.91 17.36 -2.08
C GLY A 141 -27.40 16.23 -3.01
N PRO A 142 -28.72 16.12 -3.25
CA PRO A 142 -29.28 15.00 -4.02
C PRO A 142 -28.80 14.94 -5.49
N ASP A 143 -28.43 16.09 -6.08
CA ASP A 143 -27.89 16.17 -7.44
C ASP A 143 -26.36 16.20 -7.42
N ASN A 144 -25.74 15.02 -7.45
CA ASN A 144 -24.29 14.84 -7.31
C ASN A 144 -23.57 14.98 -8.65
N LEU A 145 -22.31 15.40 -8.63
CA LEU A 145 -21.48 15.50 -9.83
C LEU A 145 -20.93 14.11 -10.21
N LEU A 146 -21.44 13.54 -11.31
CA LEU A 146 -21.08 12.20 -11.81
C LEU A 146 -20.01 12.22 -12.91
N ARG A 147 -19.84 13.35 -13.58
CA ARG A 147 -18.82 13.59 -14.60
C ARG A 147 -18.50 15.07 -14.64
N CYS A 148 -17.22 15.40 -14.77
CA CYS A 148 -16.74 16.77 -14.92
C CYS A 148 -15.54 16.78 -15.87
N CYS A 149 -15.42 17.82 -16.71
CA CYS A 149 -14.34 17.96 -17.66
C CYS A 149 -14.16 16.74 -18.60
N GLY A 150 -15.24 16.00 -18.87
CA GLY A 150 -15.21 14.77 -19.67
C GLY A 150 -14.66 13.53 -18.95
N ILE A 151 -14.33 13.64 -17.66
CA ILE A 151 -13.85 12.53 -16.82
C ILE A 151 -14.98 12.09 -15.89
N ASP A 152 -15.29 10.80 -15.89
CA ASP A 152 -16.26 10.22 -14.96
C ASP A 152 -15.72 10.23 -13.53
N ARG A 153 -16.60 10.54 -12.56
CA ARG A 153 -16.32 10.32 -11.14
C ARG A 153 -16.27 8.83 -10.89
N LEU A 154 -15.08 8.30 -10.65
CA LEU A 154 -14.88 6.89 -10.34
C LEU A 154 -15.04 6.66 -8.84
N ARG A 155 -16.17 6.05 -8.45
CA ARG A 155 -16.47 5.65 -7.07
C ARG A 155 -15.79 4.33 -6.71
N LYS A 156 -15.47 4.15 -5.43
CA LYS A 156 -15.04 2.87 -4.81
C LYS A 156 -13.85 2.20 -5.50
N LYS A 157 -12.84 2.94 -5.93
CA LYS A 157 -11.58 2.38 -6.45
C LYS A 157 -10.66 1.79 -5.38
N LYS A 158 -11.22 1.28 -4.29
CA LYS A 158 -10.48 0.65 -3.20
C LYS A 158 -9.91 -0.67 -3.70
N GLN A 159 -8.61 -0.69 -3.97
CA GLN A 159 -7.88 -1.91 -4.25
C GLN A 159 -6.86 -2.13 -3.15
N SER A 160 -6.91 -3.31 -2.56
CA SER A 160 -6.00 -3.73 -1.51
C SER A 160 -5.33 -5.05 -1.88
N LEU A 161 -4.09 -5.23 -1.43
CA LEU A 161 -3.33 -6.47 -1.62
C LEU A 161 -2.94 -7.02 -0.24
N LEU A 162 -3.45 -8.21 0.09
CA LEU A 162 -3.01 -8.93 1.29
C LEU A 162 -1.69 -9.65 1.00
N VAL A 163 -0.64 -9.27 1.71
CA VAL A 163 0.66 -9.93 1.66
C VAL A 163 0.84 -10.74 2.94
N LYS A 164 1.15 -12.04 2.79
CA LYS A 164 1.38 -12.96 3.90
C LYS A 164 2.84 -13.39 3.92
N ALA A 165 3.36 -13.62 5.13
CA ALA A 165 4.65 -14.28 5.33
C ALA A 165 4.65 -15.65 4.65
N THR A 166 5.76 -15.98 3.99
CA THR A 166 6.01 -17.35 3.51
C THR A 166 6.64 -18.24 4.59
N GLY A 167 7.19 -17.63 5.65
CA GLY A 167 7.81 -18.29 6.79
C GLY A 167 7.32 -17.77 8.14
N GLU A 168 8.22 -17.66 9.11
CA GLU A 168 7.89 -17.27 10.49
C GLU A 168 7.35 -15.83 10.60
N PHE A 169 7.84 -14.92 9.76
CA PHE A 169 7.45 -13.51 9.72
C PHE A 169 7.51 -13.00 8.28
N LEU A 170 6.84 -11.87 8.04
CA LEU A 170 6.81 -11.21 6.75
C LEU A 170 8.17 -10.59 6.45
N THR A 171 8.84 -11.13 5.43
CA THR A 171 10.15 -10.65 4.99
C THR A 171 10.02 -9.48 4.01
N ILE A 172 11.12 -8.74 3.82
CA ILE A 172 11.24 -7.77 2.74
C ILE A 172 10.97 -8.42 1.38
N HIS A 173 11.44 -9.65 1.15
CA HIS A 173 11.22 -10.35 -0.11
C HIS A 173 9.77 -10.71 -0.36
N ASP A 174 9.05 -11.20 0.66
CA ASP A 174 7.61 -11.50 0.54
C ASP A 174 6.84 -10.25 0.11
N PHE A 175 7.16 -9.10 0.71
CA PHE A 175 6.54 -7.83 0.40
C PHE A 175 6.88 -7.34 -1.02
N VAL A 176 8.18 -7.23 -1.33
CA VAL A 176 8.67 -6.72 -2.61
C VAL A 176 8.13 -7.55 -3.78
N SER A 177 8.18 -8.88 -3.69
CA SER A 177 7.70 -9.76 -4.76
C SER A 177 6.18 -9.70 -4.94
N ALA A 178 5.41 -9.34 -3.90
CA ALA A 178 3.97 -9.16 -4.01
C ALA A 178 3.59 -7.81 -4.62
N VAL A 179 4.29 -6.74 -4.26
CA VAL A 179 4.00 -5.38 -4.78
C VAL A 179 4.70 -5.08 -6.11
N HIS A 180 5.65 -5.93 -6.52
CA HIS A 180 6.39 -5.82 -7.77
C HIS A 180 6.55 -7.21 -8.45
N PRO A 181 5.45 -7.79 -8.96
CA PRO A 181 5.45 -9.12 -9.59
C PRO A 181 6.20 -9.18 -10.93
#